data_AF-A0A0F3NLW3-F1
#
_entry.id   AF-A0A0F3NLW3-F1
#
_cell.length_a   1.000
_cell.length_b   1.000
_cell.length_c   1.000
_cell.angle_alpha   90.00
_cell.angle_beta   90.00
_cell.angle_gamma   90.00
#
_symmetry.space_group_name_H-M   'P 1'
#
loop_
_entity.id
_entity.type
_entity.pdbx_description
1 polymer ?
#
loop_
_entity_poly.entity_id
_entity_poly.type
_entity_poly.pdbx_seq_one_letter_code
_entity_poly.pdbx_strand_id
1 'polypeptide(L)'
;MSHSVRSSYTYGGAICPEAVGKLLAQNDGLARVIMYYVGEAYTKLGKISVGVPELVTASDDLLLISAYWGKSNDGRGYASLTDSLAHDNAVLEKLYSTLVTCMSIVYKNYSPYHDNVTKHYRFVYDVTLVSEMLTTVIYNHQNIIAEKSPQTLETSHHKLAMRHTGNKTQQALCSLLDSSKYAYSYAYKLLEKQLKSADNTHSLSCLLPTYAVKSNLRLARKAAGLLDENTPAYVKHYVHQCVGIIISGMNSLNRTYASIFVDDKDITLLLNLAGNAHSILDTCLRNYIAGQCMTTLTAERELDENIRDFVGATGCLHKMYGLYEEVSDTDHPYSLSFHHCLALVRDNIYPQITRGLEEDDKSAYHFHRVRRLMTKAIEEMEVIDPNLMIDPEKSVHFHTESMQYLNSLACRWNAINTQHIYTAPSSSLQTDNVVAGCSSLERDRCP
;
A
#
# COMPACT_ATOMS: atom_id res chain seq x y z
N MET A 1 -6.58 -9.09 50.39
CA MET A 1 -6.30 -7.76 49.82
C MET A 1 -5.87 -7.95 48.37
N SER A 2 -6.85 -7.85 47.48
CA SER A 2 -6.74 -8.00 46.04
C SER A 2 -6.80 -6.61 45.42
N HIS A 3 -5.69 -6.13 44.84
CA HIS A 3 -5.74 -4.97 43.95
C HIS A 3 -5.62 -5.45 42.51
N SER A 4 -6.78 -5.61 41.89
CA SER A 4 -6.94 -5.69 40.44
C SER A 4 -6.59 -4.33 39.84
N VAL A 5 -5.44 -4.22 39.18
CA VAL A 5 -5.19 -3.11 38.26
C VAL A 5 -5.88 -3.49 36.95
N ARG A 6 -7.08 -2.93 36.75
CA ARG A 6 -7.80 -2.98 35.47
C ARG A 6 -6.89 -2.44 34.38
N SER A 7 -6.58 -3.30 33.41
CA SER A 7 -6.00 -2.90 32.14
C SER A 7 -7.01 -2.09 31.35
N SER A 8 -6.75 -0.80 31.16
CA SER A 8 -7.38 -0.01 30.11
C SER A 8 -6.30 0.86 29.47
N TYR A 9 -5.42 0.21 28.71
CA TYR A 9 -4.60 0.92 27.74
C TYR A 9 -5.22 0.72 26.37
N THR A 10 -6.02 1.70 25.94
CA THR A 10 -6.36 1.93 24.54
C THR A 10 -5.09 2.38 23.80
N TYR A 11 -4.20 1.44 23.47
CA TYR A 11 -3.07 1.69 22.57
C TYR A 11 -3.50 1.39 21.13
N GLY A 12 -3.92 2.46 20.47
CA GLY A 12 -4.31 2.48 19.07
C GLY A 12 -4.48 3.91 18.59
N GLY A 13 -3.66 4.84 19.09
CA GLY A 13 -3.53 6.13 18.44
C GLY A 13 -2.79 5.91 17.13
N ALA A 14 -3.52 5.89 16.01
CA ALA A 14 -2.93 6.30 14.75
C ALA A 14 -2.14 7.60 15.00
N ILE A 15 -1.03 7.77 14.28
CA ILE A 15 -0.31 9.05 14.25
C ILE A 15 -1.36 10.16 14.13
N CYS A 16 -1.55 10.94 15.20
CA CYS A 16 -2.64 11.89 15.27
C CYS A 16 -2.34 13.02 14.29
N PRO A 17 -3.11 13.18 13.20
CA PRO A 17 -2.88 14.25 12.23
C PRO A 17 -2.94 15.63 12.91
N GLU A 18 -3.70 15.73 14.00
CA GLU A 18 -3.82 16.91 14.85
C GLU A 18 -2.49 17.28 15.56
N ALA A 19 -1.69 16.29 15.98
CA ALA A 19 -0.37 16.52 16.58
C ALA A 19 0.65 16.98 15.52
N VAL A 20 0.59 16.40 14.32
CA VAL A 20 1.42 16.81 13.18
C VAL A 20 1.04 18.21 12.70
N GLY A 21 -0.26 18.51 12.57
CA GLY A 21 -0.76 19.82 12.16
C GLY A 21 -0.39 20.94 13.15
N LYS A 22 -0.42 20.65 14.46
CA LYS A 22 0.05 21.59 15.49
C LYS A 22 1.56 21.86 15.41
N LEU A 23 2.36 20.86 15.05
CA LEU A 23 3.81 21.00 14.90
C LEU A 23 4.17 21.73 13.59
N LEU A 24 3.44 21.50 12.50
CA LEU A 24 3.65 22.12 11.19
C LEU A 24 3.25 23.61 11.13
N ALA A 25 2.33 24.07 11.99
CA ALA A 25 1.86 25.47 12.01
C ALA A 25 2.90 26.49 12.54
N GLN A 26 4.13 26.05 12.85
CA GLN A 26 5.23 26.90 13.32
C GLN A 26 6.33 26.90 12.25
N ASN A 27 6.98 28.04 11.99
CA ASN A 27 7.98 28.21 10.91
C ASN A 27 9.19 27.24 10.95
N ASP A 28 9.40 26.49 12.06
CA ASP A 28 10.40 25.41 12.22
C ASP A 28 9.77 23.99 12.19
N GLY A 29 8.53 23.85 11.71
CA GLY A 29 7.67 22.71 12.00
C GLY A 29 8.18 21.36 11.52
N LEU A 30 8.79 21.30 10.34
CA LEU A 30 9.26 20.04 9.75
C LEU A 30 10.43 19.40 10.52
N ALA A 31 11.40 20.22 10.96
CA ALA A 31 12.52 19.74 11.79
C ALA A 31 12.03 19.27 13.17
N ARG A 32 11.04 19.95 13.76
CA ARG A 32 10.40 19.52 15.03
C ARG A 32 9.65 18.20 14.86
N VAL A 33 8.95 18.03 13.73
CA VAL A 33 8.29 16.76 13.38
C VAL A 33 9.31 15.62 13.26
N ILE A 34 10.43 15.84 12.57
CA ILE A 34 11.52 14.86 12.47
C ILE A 34 12.06 14.50 13.85
N MET A 35 12.44 15.49 14.67
CA MET A 35 12.96 15.23 16.01
C MET A 35 11.98 14.47 16.90
N TYR A 36 10.71 14.84 16.87
CA TYR A 36 9.65 14.16 17.62
C TYR A 36 9.57 12.67 17.23
N TYR A 37 9.48 12.38 15.93
CA TYR A 37 9.36 11.00 15.47
C TYR A 37 10.63 10.17 15.67
N VAL A 38 11.81 10.75 15.52
CA VAL A 38 13.07 10.07 15.83
C VAL A 38 13.14 9.74 17.33
N GLY A 39 12.76 10.67 18.21
CA GLY A 39 12.75 10.43 19.66
C GLY A 39 11.72 9.38 20.10
N GLU A 40 10.51 9.41 19.52
CA GLU A 40 9.49 8.39 19.74
C GLU A 40 9.93 7.01 19.23
N ALA A 41 10.50 6.96 18.01
CA ALA A 41 11.03 5.73 17.43
C ALA A 41 12.14 5.15 18.30
N TYR A 42 13.13 5.96 18.73
CA TYR A 42 14.19 5.56 19.65
C TYR A 42 13.63 4.99 20.96
N THR A 43 12.70 5.70 21.60
CA THR A 43 12.11 5.28 22.88
C THR A 43 11.34 3.96 22.76
N LYS A 44 10.61 3.75 21.65
CA LYS A 44 9.91 2.50 21.38
C LYS A 44 10.89 1.37 21.08
N LEU A 45 11.89 1.63 20.24
CA LEU A 45 12.88 0.65 19.82
C LEU A 45 13.72 0.16 21.01
N GLY A 46 14.14 1.06 21.90
CA GLY A 46 14.88 0.71 23.12
C GLY A 46 14.09 -0.19 24.09
N LYS A 47 12.74 -0.13 24.08
CA LYS A 47 11.90 -1.02 24.90
C LYS A 47 11.76 -2.41 24.30
N ILE A 48 11.83 -2.53 22.98
CA ILE A 48 11.61 -3.80 22.25
C ILE A 48 12.92 -4.45 21.78
N SER A 49 14.05 -3.77 21.86
CA SER A 49 15.36 -4.28 21.43
C SER A 49 15.99 -5.30 22.39
N VAL A 50 15.41 -5.49 23.58
CA VAL A 50 15.92 -6.41 24.60
C VAL A 50 15.96 -7.84 24.04
N GLY A 51 17.18 -8.35 23.83
CA GLY A 51 17.42 -9.70 23.30
C GLY A 51 17.39 -9.82 21.77
N VAL A 52 17.32 -8.71 21.04
CA VAL A 52 17.40 -8.67 19.57
C VAL A 52 18.55 -7.74 19.15
N PRO A 53 19.78 -8.26 18.94
CA PRO A 53 20.97 -7.45 18.69
C PRO A 53 20.82 -6.44 17.55
N GLU A 54 20.11 -6.82 16.49
CA GLU A 54 19.85 -5.96 15.33
C GLU A 54 19.03 -4.71 15.70
N LEU A 55 18.08 -4.84 16.64
CA LEU A 55 17.30 -3.71 17.14
C LEU A 55 18.08 -2.82 18.11
N VAL A 56 19.09 -3.37 18.79
CA VAL A 56 20.00 -2.57 19.63
C VAL A 56 20.80 -1.63 18.74
N THR A 57 21.44 -2.16 17.69
CA THR A 57 22.17 -1.34 16.70
C THR A 57 21.26 -0.30 16.05
N ALA A 58 20.05 -0.70 15.64
CA ALA A 58 19.07 0.23 15.08
C ALA A 58 18.65 1.34 16.07
N SER A 59 18.61 1.03 17.37
CA SER A 59 18.33 2.02 18.43
C SER A 59 19.51 2.98 18.63
N ASP A 60 20.75 2.48 18.62
CA ASP A 60 21.95 3.31 18.73
C ASP A 60 22.07 4.27 17.53
N ASP A 61 21.69 3.81 16.35
CA ASP A 61 21.62 4.61 15.13
C ASP A 61 20.63 5.77 15.26
N LEU A 62 19.44 5.53 15.83
CA LEU A 62 18.47 6.58 16.10
C LEU A 62 18.93 7.56 17.18
N LEU A 63 19.69 7.09 18.16
CA LEU A 63 20.31 7.97 19.15
C LEU A 63 21.31 8.92 18.49
N LEU A 64 22.17 8.42 17.59
CA LEU A 64 23.10 9.24 16.82
C LEU A 64 22.38 10.28 15.95
N ILE A 65 21.30 9.87 15.26
CA ILE A 65 20.48 10.77 14.44
C ILE A 65 19.78 11.82 15.31
N SER A 66 19.27 11.44 16.50
CA SER A 66 18.65 12.38 17.43
C SER A 66 19.66 13.43 17.91
N ALA A 67 20.92 13.05 18.14
CA ALA A 67 21.98 13.97 18.53
C ALA A 67 22.38 14.91 17.38
N TYR A 68 22.30 14.48 16.12
CA TYR A 68 22.52 15.33 14.95
C TYR A 68 21.50 16.47 14.89
N TRP A 69 20.21 16.15 15.01
CA TRP A 69 19.13 17.15 14.98
C TRP A 69 19.02 17.96 16.28
N GLY A 70 19.39 17.37 17.41
CA GLY A 70 19.43 17.97 18.73
C GLY A 70 20.55 19.00 18.95
N LYS A 71 21.35 19.35 17.93
CA LYS A 71 22.36 20.43 17.96
C LYS A 71 21.78 21.86 18.14
N SER A 72 20.59 21.97 18.71
CA SER A 72 19.98 23.22 19.14
C SER A 72 20.34 23.51 20.61
N ASN A 73 21.28 24.45 20.79
CA ASN A 73 21.57 25.31 21.95
C ASN A 73 22.13 24.79 23.27
N ASP A 74 22.10 23.50 23.64
CA ASP A 74 22.74 23.05 24.88
C ASP A 74 24.14 22.47 24.63
N GLY A 75 25.15 23.35 24.69
CA GLY A 75 26.56 23.09 24.39
C GLY A 75 27.31 22.13 25.33
N ARG A 76 26.75 20.97 25.67
CA ARG A 76 27.48 19.93 26.43
C ARG A 76 27.37 18.55 25.77
N GLY A 77 28.50 18.05 25.28
CA GLY A 77 28.80 16.61 25.24
C GLY A 77 28.65 15.86 23.90
N TYR A 78 27.85 16.33 22.94
CA TYR A 78 27.52 15.51 21.76
C TYR A 78 28.40 15.74 20.51
N ALA A 79 29.36 16.65 20.55
CA ALA A 79 30.19 16.98 19.39
C ALA A 79 30.91 15.74 18.80
N SER A 80 31.50 14.88 19.64
CA SER A 80 32.28 13.72 19.18
C SER A 80 31.46 12.54 18.63
N LEU A 81 30.17 12.45 18.98
CA LEU A 81 29.26 11.40 18.45
C LEU A 81 28.75 11.75 17.05
N THR A 82 28.59 13.05 16.77
CA THR A 82 27.99 13.56 15.54
C THR A 82 28.97 13.76 14.38
N ASP A 83 30.29 13.65 14.62
CA ASP A 83 31.31 13.80 13.57
C ASP A 83 31.14 12.76 12.44
N SER A 84 30.57 11.60 12.76
CA SER A 84 30.21 10.53 11.80
C SER A 84 29.00 10.85 10.91
N LEU A 85 28.14 11.77 11.34
CA LEU A 85 26.90 12.19 10.66
C LEU A 85 26.98 13.64 10.16
N ALA A 86 28.19 14.13 9.87
CA ALA A 86 28.43 15.54 9.52
C ALA A 86 27.65 16.06 8.29
N HIS A 87 27.00 15.19 7.52
CA HIS A 87 26.29 15.53 6.28
C HIS A 87 24.87 14.93 6.26
N ASP A 88 23.91 15.66 5.71
CA ASP A 88 22.50 15.25 5.55
C ASP A 88 22.37 13.85 4.87
N ASN A 89 23.28 13.53 3.95
CA ASN A 89 23.33 12.24 3.24
C ASN A 89 23.63 11.06 4.17
N ALA A 90 24.56 11.22 5.12
CA ALA A 90 24.92 10.17 6.07
C ALA A 90 23.75 9.87 7.03
N VAL A 91 23.01 10.91 7.43
CA VAL A 91 21.78 10.77 8.21
C VAL A 91 20.72 9.99 7.43
N LEU A 92 20.56 10.30 6.14
CA LEU A 92 19.59 9.62 5.29
C LEU A 92 19.94 8.14 5.09
N GLU A 93 21.19 7.80 4.78
CA GLU A 93 21.63 6.39 4.68
C GLU A 93 21.39 5.61 5.98
N LYS A 94 21.67 6.24 7.12
CA LYS A 94 21.48 5.64 8.43
C LYS A 94 20.00 5.36 8.70
N LEU A 95 19.12 6.33 8.46
CA LEU A 95 17.67 6.16 8.57
C LEU A 95 17.15 5.01 7.70
N TYR A 96 17.61 4.93 6.44
CA TYR A 96 17.23 3.84 5.53
C TYR A 96 17.71 2.47 6.02
N SER A 97 18.96 2.37 6.47
CA SER A 97 19.51 1.12 7.03
C SER A 97 18.73 0.66 8.28
N THR A 98 18.40 1.60 9.18
CA THR A 98 17.54 1.35 10.34
C THR A 98 16.15 0.86 9.92
N LEU A 99 15.54 1.49 8.90
CA LEU A 99 14.24 1.08 8.37
C LEU A 99 14.29 -0.36 7.81
N VAL A 100 15.28 -0.68 6.96
CA VAL A 100 15.47 -2.03 6.40
C VAL A 100 15.61 -3.08 7.49
N THR A 101 16.37 -2.76 8.54
CA THR A 101 16.55 -3.64 9.70
C THR A 101 15.22 -3.92 10.40
N CYS A 102 14.46 -2.87 10.73
CA CYS A 102 13.16 -3.00 11.38
C CYS A 102 12.16 -3.79 10.52
N MET A 103 12.07 -3.47 9.23
CA MET A 103 11.17 -4.18 8.31
C MET A 103 11.55 -5.66 8.15
N SER A 104 12.85 -5.96 8.07
CA SER A 104 13.33 -7.34 8.00
C SER A 104 12.89 -8.14 9.23
N ILE A 105 12.90 -7.53 10.41
CA ILE A 105 12.47 -8.17 11.65
C ILE A 105 10.96 -8.41 11.67
N VAL A 106 10.16 -7.43 11.23
CA VAL A 106 8.69 -7.60 11.08
C VAL A 106 8.38 -8.83 10.23
N TYR A 107 9.01 -8.94 9.06
CA TYR A 107 8.69 -9.98 8.09
C TYR A 107 9.36 -11.34 8.38
N LYS A 108 10.57 -11.38 8.96
CA LYS A 108 11.19 -12.63 9.44
C LYS A 108 10.36 -13.28 10.55
N ASN A 109 9.78 -12.46 11.43
CA ASN A 109 8.96 -12.92 12.53
C ASN A 109 7.50 -13.12 12.13
N TYR A 110 7.14 -12.97 10.86
CA TYR A 110 5.78 -13.16 10.40
C TYR A 110 5.45 -14.64 10.16
N SER A 111 5.44 -15.42 11.24
CA SER A 111 4.95 -16.80 11.23
C SER A 111 3.48 -16.83 11.67
N PRO A 112 2.60 -17.55 10.95
CA PRO A 112 1.25 -17.87 11.44
C PRO A 112 1.31 -18.88 12.61
N TYR A 113 2.44 -19.54 12.84
CA TYR A 113 2.62 -20.53 13.90
C TYR A 113 3.55 -19.96 14.98
N HIS A 114 2.99 -19.56 16.12
CA HIS A 114 3.78 -19.16 17.29
C HIS A 114 3.07 -19.53 18.60
N ASP A 115 3.81 -20.14 19.53
CA ASP A 115 3.27 -20.65 20.81
C ASP A 115 2.68 -19.56 21.73
N ASN A 116 3.04 -18.30 21.50
CA ASN A 116 2.53 -17.14 22.24
C ASN A 116 2.14 -16.01 21.27
N VAL A 117 1.14 -16.32 20.44
CA VAL A 117 0.49 -15.47 19.43
C VAL A 117 0.39 -14.00 19.89
N THR A 118 -0.17 -13.73 21.08
CA THR A 118 -0.45 -12.36 21.52
C THR A 118 0.82 -11.55 21.78
N LYS A 119 1.80 -12.09 22.51
CA LYS A 119 3.05 -11.38 22.81
C LYS A 119 3.88 -11.18 21.54
N HIS A 120 3.91 -12.19 20.69
CA HIS A 120 4.61 -12.19 19.41
C HIS A 120 4.08 -11.11 18.46
N TYR A 121 2.78 -11.10 18.20
CA TYR A 121 2.20 -10.11 17.30
C TYR A 121 2.21 -8.69 17.88
N ARG A 122 2.26 -8.53 19.20
CA ARG A 122 2.47 -7.23 19.83
C ARG A 122 3.88 -6.70 19.53
N PHE A 123 4.90 -7.54 19.65
CA PHE A 123 6.27 -7.19 19.24
C PHE A 123 6.32 -6.80 17.76
N VAL A 124 5.76 -7.61 16.87
CA VAL A 124 5.70 -7.31 15.43
C VAL A 124 5.01 -5.97 15.19
N TYR A 125 3.87 -5.72 15.83
CA TYR A 125 3.14 -4.46 15.72
C TYR A 125 3.99 -3.26 16.17
N ASP A 126 4.69 -3.36 17.29
CA ASP A 126 5.53 -2.28 17.81
C ASP A 126 6.70 -1.97 16.85
N VAL A 127 7.33 -2.99 16.26
CA VAL A 127 8.37 -2.78 15.23
C VAL A 127 7.77 -2.18 13.96
N THR A 128 6.58 -2.62 13.52
CA THR A 128 5.87 -2.02 12.37
C THR A 128 5.60 -0.53 12.60
N LEU A 129 5.17 -0.14 13.80
CA LEU A 129 4.94 1.26 14.15
C LEU A 129 6.23 2.09 14.05
N VAL A 130 7.36 1.55 14.53
CA VAL A 130 8.67 2.19 14.38
C VAL A 130 9.03 2.35 12.90
N SER A 131 8.88 1.29 12.08
CA SER A 131 9.12 1.37 10.64
C SER A 131 8.28 2.45 9.95
N GLU A 132 7.02 2.61 10.36
CA GLU A 132 6.18 3.68 9.83
C GLU A 132 6.66 5.07 10.20
N MET A 133 7.09 5.28 11.46
CA MET A 133 7.67 6.53 11.91
C MET A 133 8.94 6.87 11.11
N LEU A 134 9.82 5.88 10.93
CA LEU A 134 11.05 6.03 10.15
C LEU A 134 10.75 6.40 8.70
N THR A 135 9.74 5.79 8.08
CA THR A 135 9.33 6.11 6.71
C THR A 135 8.90 7.58 6.59
N THR A 136 8.13 8.09 7.55
CA THR A 136 7.73 9.51 7.61
C THR A 136 8.94 10.43 7.81
N VAL A 137 9.87 10.06 8.69
CA VAL A 137 11.11 10.83 8.91
C VAL A 137 11.96 10.89 7.65
N ILE A 138 12.15 9.75 6.98
CA ILE A 138 12.90 9.65 5.72
C ILE A 138 12.29 10.55 4.66
N TYR A 139 10.97 10.43 4.42
CA TYR A 139 10.27 11.23 3.43
C TYR A 139 10.45 12.74 3.67
N ASN A 140 10.25 13.19 4.91
CA ASN A 140 10.42 14.61 5.25
C ASN A 140 11.87 15.07 5.14
N HIS A 141 12.83 14.24 5.55
CA HIS A 141 14.26 14.56 5.42
C HIS A 141 14.70 14.66 3.95
N GLN A 142 14.19 13.79 3.09
CA GLN A 142 14.41 13.87 1.64
C GLN A 142 13.89 15.18 1.05
N ASN A 143 12.69 15.62 1.46
CA ASN A 143 12.15 16.91 1.02
C ASN A 143 13.02 18.09 1.46
N ILE A 144 13.53 18.07 2.70
CA ILE A 144 14.49 19.10 3.18
C ILE A 144 15.75 19.12 2.32
N ILE A 145 16.33 17.95 2.01
CA ILE A 145 17.52 17.86 1.15
C ILE A 145 17.22 18.40 -0.26
N ALA A 146 16.06 18.06 -0.82
CA ALA A 146 15.62 18.52 -2.13
C ALA A 146 15.42 20.05 -2.17
N GLU A 147 14.84 20.64 -1.12
CA GLU A 147 14.66 22.09 -0.97
C GLU A 147 16.00 22.84 -0.81
N LYS A 148 16.97 22.26 -0.09
CA LYS A 148 18.32 22.83 0.10
C LYS A 148 19.16 22.79 -1.18
N SER A 149 18.90 21.81 -2.05
CA SER A 149 19.57 21.66 -3.33
C SER A 149 18.54 21.72 -4.46
N PRO A 150 17.93 22.90 -4.71
CA PRO A 150 17.01 23.05 -5.83
C PRO A 150 17.85 22.96 -7.10
N GLN A 151 18.01 21.75 -7.62
CA GLN A 151 18.52 21.55 -8.95
C GLN A 151 17.57 22.28 -9.88
N THR A 152 18.06 23.39 -10.44
CA THR A 152 17.51 24.21 -11.52
C THR A 152 16.32 23.58 -12.25
N LEU A 153 15.18 24.28 -12.18
CA LEU A 153 13.95 24.16 -12.98
C LEU A 153 13.83 22.90 -13.86
N GLU A 154 12.89 22.03 -13.47
CA GLU A 154 11.92 21.36 -14.35
C GLU A 154 12.19 21.46 -15.86
N THR A 155 13.11 20.69 -16.42
CA THR A 155 13.21 20.56 -17.90
C THR A 155 13.92 19.30 -18.41
N SER A 156 14.65 18.53 -17.60
CA SER A 156 15.27 17.32 -18.15
C SER A 156 14.20 16.24 -18.34
N HIS A 157 13.96 15.84 -19.60
CA HIS A 157 13.09 14.70 -19.95
C HIS A 157 13.39 13.44 -19.11
N HIS A 158 14.62 13.30 -18.64
CA HIS A 158 15.04 12.23 -17.75
C HIS A 158 14.36 12.29 -16.36
N LYS A 159 14.22 13.46 -15.72
CA LYS A 159 13.51 13.58 -14.44
C LYS A 159 12.04 13.20 -14.58
N LEU A 160 11.36 13.74 -15.60
CA LEU A 160 9.96 13.41 -15.89
C LEU A 160 9.78 11.91 -16.16
N ALA A 161 10.68 11.29 -16.92
CA ALA A 161 10.64 9.87 -17.20
C ALA A 161 10.93 9.02 -15.95
N MET A 162 11.80 9.48 -15.05
CA MET A 162 12.06 8.83 -13.76
C MET A 162 10.86 8.93 -12.81
N ARG A 163 10.15 10.06 -12.80
CA ARG A 163 8.87 10.23 -12.10
C ARG A 163 7.85 9.22 -12.57
N HIS A 164 7.71 9.09 -13.89
CA HIS A 164 6.82 8.12 -14.50
C HIS A 164 7.18 6.69 -14.09
N THR A 165 8.46 6.28 -14.15
CA THR A 165 8.91 4.96 -13.67
C THR A 165 8.59 4.76 -12.18
N GLY A 166 8.81 5.78 -11.33
CA GLY A 166 8.44 5.75 -9.91
C GLY A 166 6.95 5.54 -9.70
N ASN A 167 6.11 6.30 -10.40
CA ASN A 167 4.65 6.20 -10.32
C ASN A 167 4.13 4.82 -10.75
N LYS A 168 4.64 4.27 -11.86
CA LYS A 168 4.30 2.89 -12.28
C LYS A 168 4.71 1.85 -11.26
N THR A 169 5.89 2.00 -10.65
CA THR A 169 6.34 1.13 -9.56
C THR A 169 5.39 1.21 -8.37
N GLN A 170 4.98 2.41 -7.98
CA GLN A 170 4.01 2.61 -6.89
C GLN A 170 2.64 2.01 -7.22
N GLN A 171 2.15 2.16 -8.45
CA GLN A 171 0.86 1.59 -8.89
C GLN A 171 0.87 0.06 -8.81
N ALA A 172 1.90 -0.58 -9.36
CA ALA A 172 2.04 -2.02 -9.32
C ALA A 172 2.12 -2.54 -7.87
N LEU A 173 2.87 -1.86 -7.00
CA LEU A 173 2.91 -2.17 -5.57
C LEU A 173 1.53 -1.98 -4.90
N CYS A 174 0.82 -0.90 -5.20
CA CYS A 174 -0.52 -0.64 -4.64
C CYS A 174 -1.52 -1.71 -5.07
N SER A 175 -1.51 -2.12 -6.35
CA SER A 175 -2.36 -3.19 -6.87
C SER A 175 -2.06 -4.55 -6.25
N LEU A 176 -0.77 -4.88 -6.05
CA LEU A 176 -0.35 -6.08 -5.32
C LEU A 176 -0.90 -6.09 -3.89
N LEU A 177 -0.74 -4.97 -3.17
CA LEU A 177 -1.19 -4.82 -1.78
C LEU A 177 -2.71 -4.90 -1.68
N ASP A 178 -3.44 -4.24 -2.58
CA ASP A 178 -4.90 -4.28 -2.60
C ASP A 178 -5.43 -5.69 -2.87
N SER A 179 -4.94 -6.33 -3.93
CA SER A 179 -5.37 -7.69 -4.30
C SER A 179 -5.08 -8.70 -3.19
N SER A 180 -3.89 -8.62 -2.56
CA SER A 180 -3.51 -9.49 -1.44
C SER A 180 -4.36 -9.22 -0.19
N LYS A 181 -4.67 -7.94 0.12
CA LYS A 181 -5.56 -7.55 1.23
C LYS A 181 -6.95 -8.15 1.07
N TYR A 182 -7.49 -8.11 -0.14
CA TYR A 182 -8.84 -8.60 -0.40
C TYR A 182 -8.91 -10.12 -0.44
N ALA A 183 -7.92 -10.79 -1.04
CA ALA A 183 -7.79 -12.25 -0.95
C ALA A 183 -7.77 -12.70 0.53
N TYR A 184 -6.97 -12.02 1.37
CA TYR A 184 -6.94 -12.26 2.81
C TYR A 184 -8.30 -12.03 3.48
N SER A 185 -8.94 -10.89 3.20
CA SER A 185 -10.20 -10.53 3.86
C SER A 185 -11.33 -11.50 3.51
N TYR A 186 -11.34 -11.99 2.28
CA TYR A 186 -12.29 -12.99 1.80
C TYR A 186 -12.01 -14.37 2.41
N ALA A 187 -10.75 -14.82 2.38
CA ALA A 187 -10.30 -16.04 3.06
C ALA A 187 -10.67 -16.06 4.55
N TYR A 188 -10.45 -14.95 5.26
CA TYR A 188 -10.80 -14.81 6.67
C TYR A 188 -12.30 -15.00 6.89
N LYS A 189 -13.16 -14.35 6.09
CA LYS A 189 -14.62 -14.46 6.18
C LYS A 189 -15.11 -15.89 5.92
N LEU A 190 -14.49 -16.60 4.97
CA LEU A 190 -14.83 -18.00 4.68
C LEU A 190 -14.48 -18.91 5.85
N LEU A 191 -13.28 -18.76 6.42
CA LEU A 191 -12.87 -19.54 7.59
C LEU A 191 -13.71 -19.21 8.82
N GLU A 192 -14.06 -17.94 9.05
CA GLU A 192 -14.93 -17.56 10.15
C GLU A 192 -16.30 -18.26 10.05
N LYS A 193 -16.87 -18.36 8.84
CA LYS A 193 -18.12 -19.09 8.60
C LYS A 193 -17.96 -20.59 8.85
N GLN A 194 -16.87 -21.20 8.38
CA GLN A 194 -16.59 -22.62 8.59
C GLN A 194 -16.38 -22.95 10.08
N LEU A 195 -15.69 -22.07 10.82
CA LEU A 195 -15.44 -22.24 12.26
C LEU A 195 -16.66 -21.98 13.12
N LYS A 196 -17.59 -21.10 12.72
CA LYS A 196 -18.90 -20.98 13.39
C LYS A 196 -19.75 -22.24 13.21
N SER A 197 -19.45 -23.08 12.22
CA SER A 197 -20.16 -24.34 11.97
C SER A 197 -19.50 -25.58 12.59
N ALA A 198 -18.25 -25.47 13.03
CA ALA A 198 -17.50 -26.57 13.63
C ALA A 198 -16.87 -26.05 14.94
N ASP A 199 -17.25 -26.62 16.11
CA ASP A 199 -16.74 -26.31 17.46
C ASP A 199 -15.22 -26.62 17.62
N ASN A 200 -14.37 -26.09 16.74
CA ASN A 200 -12.94 -26.35 16.65
C ASN A 200 -12.15 -25.05 16.80
N THR A 201 -11.99 -24.64 18.04
CA THR A 201 -11.16 -23.50 18.49
C THR A 201 -9.68 -23.61 18.12
N HIS A 202 -9.20 -24.80 17.75
CA HIS A 202 -7.80 -25.03 17.38
C HIS A 202 -7.41 -24.55 15.97
N SER A 203 -8.37 -24.26 15.08
CA SER A 203 -8.09 -23.85 13.70
C SER A 203 -7.94 -22.32 13.51
N LEU A 204 -8.19 -21.54 14.57
CA LEU A 204 -8.03 -20.08 14.55
C LEU A 204 -6.56 -19.63 14.70
N SER A 205 -5.68 -20.50 15.20
CA SER A 205 -4.24 -20.21 15.32
C SER A 205 -3.54 -20.09 13.97
N CYS A 206 -4.13 -20.63 12.89
CA CYS A 206 -3.60 -20.50 11.53
C CYS A 206 -3.95 -19.15 10.87
N LEU A 207 -4.89 -18.40 11.45
CA LEU A 207 -5.31 -17.10 10.94
C LEU A 207 -4.42 -16.03 11.53
N LEU A 208 -3.62 -15.41 10.65
CA LEU A 208 -2.91 -14.20 10.98
C LEU A 208 -3.91 -13.13 11.44
N PRO A 209 -3.70 -12.45 12.59
CA PRO A 209 -4.67 -11.49 13.08
C PRO A 209 -4.90 -10.34 12.09
N THR A 210 -6.16 -9.93 11.93
CA THR A 210 -6.56 -8.88 10.97
C THR A 210 -5.81 -7.56 11.20
N TYR A 211 -5.43 -7.26 12.45
CA TYR A 211 -4.63 -6.08 12.76
C TYR A 211 -3.19 -6.18 12.21
N ALA A 212 -2.58 -7.37 12.19
CA ALA A 212 -1.22 -7.55 11.68
C ALA A 212 -1.18 -7.34 10.16
N VAL A 213 -2.19 -7.86 9.45
CA VAL A 213 -2.35 -7.61 8.01
C VAL A 213 -2.60 -6.13 7.73
N LYS A 214 -3.51 -5.49 8.46
CA LYS A 214 -3.79 -4.04 8.33
C LYS A 214 -2.54 -3.19 8.57
N SER A 215 -1.79 -3.47 9.63
CA SER A 215 -0.55 -2.75 9.95
C SER A 215 0.52 -2.93 8.86
N ASN A 216 0.68 -4.13 8.31
CA ASN A 216 1.64 -4.37 7.23
C ASN A 216 1.25 -3.69 5.92
N LEU A 217 -0.04 -3.68 5.58
CA LEU A 217 -0.52 -2.95 4.41
C LEU A 217 -0.33 -1.45 4.55
N ARG A 218 -0.52 -0.92 5.77
CA ARG A 218 -0.25 0.50 6.07
C ARG A 218 1.23 0.83 5.96
N LEU A 219 2.11 0.01 6.53
CA LEU A 219 3.56 0.15 6.37
C LEU A 219 3.97 0.06 4.89
N ALA A 220 3.41 -0.89 4.15
CA ALA A 220 3.73 -1.07 2.74
C ALA A 220 3.30 0.14 1.88
N ARG A 221 2.13 0.73 2.16
CA ARG A 221 1.68 1.97 1.52
C ARG A 221 2.61 3.14 1.82
N LYS A 222 3.01 3.31 3.09
CA LYS A 222 3.97 4.35 3.48
C LYS A 222 5.32 4.14 2.80
N ALA A 223 5.83 2.92 2.80
CA ALA A 223 7.09 2.57 2.15
C ALA A 223 7.03 2.76 0.63
N ALA A 224 5.85 2.58 0.00
CA ALA A 224 5.65 2.93 -1.39
C ALA A 224 5.84 4.43 -1.66
N GLY A 225 5.57 5.29 -0.67
CA GLY A 225 5.88 6.72 -0.71
C GLY A 225 7.37 7.04 -0.81
N LEU A 226 8.26 6.08 -0.54
CA LEU A 226 9.71 6.23 -0.72
C LEU A 226 10.16 6.05 -2.17
N LEU A 227 9.28 5.64 -3.08
CA LEU A 227 9.54 5.52 -4.52
C LEU A 227 9.32 6.87 -5.21
N ASP A 228 10.06 7.89 -4.79
CA ASP A 228 9.90 9.27 -5.27
C ASP A 228 10.96 9.63 -6.32
N GLU A 229 10.63 10.56 -7.22
CA GLU A 229 11.58 11.10 -8.21
C GLU A 229 12.79 11.78 -7.55
N ASN A 230 12.60 12.32 -6.35
CA ASN A 230 13.62 13.01 -5.56
C ASN A 230 14.51 12.06 -4.76
N THR A 231 14.25 10.76 -4.78
CA THR A 231 15.05 9.77 -4.04
C THR A 231 16.48 9.72 -4.59
N PRO A 232 17.50 10.06 -3.77
CA PRO A 232 18.87 10.07 -4.24
C PRO A 232 19.36 8.70 -4.71
N ALA A 233 20.15 8.67 -5.80
CA ALA A 233 20.63 7.41 -6.39
C ALA A 233 21.36 6.51 -5.37
N TYR A 234 22.13 7.09 -4.46
CA TYR A 234 22.92 6.36 -3.47
C TYR A 234 22.04 5.61 -2.44
N VAL A 235 20.78 6.01 -2.20
CA VAL A 235 19.86 5.30 -1.28
C VAL A 235 18.85 4.39 -1.97
N LYS A 236 18.76 4.39 -3.31
CA LYS A 236 17.77 3.58 -4.05
C LYS A 236 17.87 2.08 -3.76
N HIS A 237 19.07 1.58 -3.45
CA HIS A 237 19.25 0.18 -3.06
C HIS A 237 18.55 -0.17 -1.74
N TYR A 238 18.41 0.77 -0.80
CA TYR A 238 17.61 0.58 0.42
C TYR A 238 16.12 0.58 0.12
N VAL A 239 15.66 1.44 -0.79
CA VAL A 239 14.26 1.43 -1.26
C VAL A 239 13.93 0.09 -1.89
N HIS A 240 14.83 -0.44 -2.73
CA HIS A 240 14.72 -1.79 -3.29
C HIS A 240 14.57 -2.86 -2.21
N GLN A 241 15.41 -2.82 -1.17
CA GLN A 241 15.34 -3.76 -0.06
C GLN A 241 14.02 -3.64 0.71
N CYS A 242 13.56 -2.42 1.02
CA CYS A 242 12.29 -2.19 1.70
C CYS A 242 11.10 -2.77 0.91
N VAL A 243 11.04 -2.48 -0.39
CA VAL A 243 9.99 -3.00 -1.28
C VAL A 243 10.11 -4.51 -1.43
N GLY A 244 11.33 -5.06 -1.58
CA GLY A 244 11.57 -6.50 -1.66
C GLY A 244 11.13 -7.26 -0.40
N ILE A 245 11.32 -6.67 0.79
CA ILE A 245 10.84 -7.23 2.05
C ILE A 245 9.30 -7.31 2.06
N ILE A 246 8.62 -6.25 1.62
CA ILE A 246 7.15 -6.22 1.49
C ILE A 246 6.66 -7.30 0.52
N ILE A 247 7.24 -7.36 -0.68
CA ILE A 247 6.90 -8.33 -1.72
C ILE A 247 7.06 -9.75 -1.18
N SER A 248 8.20 -10.06 -0.57
CA SER A 248 8.49 -11.38 -0.02
C SER A 248 7.44 -11.81 1.02
N GLY A 249 7.10 -10.89 1.92
CA GLY A 249 6.07 -11.13 2.93
C GLY A 249 4.68 -11.36 2.35
N MET A 250 4.24 -10.52 1.42
CA MET A 250 2.96 -10.67 0.74
C MET A 250 2.90 -11.97 -0.07
N ASN A 251 3.97 -12.34 -0.78
CA ASN A 251 4.04 -13.60 -1.52
C ASN A 251 4.02 -14.83 -0.60
N SER A 252 4.66 -14.76 0.57
CA SER A 252 4.58 -15.83 1.57
C SER A 252 3.14 -16.03 2.06
N LEU A 253 2.44 -14.94 2.34
CA LEU A 253 1.02 -14.95 2.70
C LEU A 253 0.16 -15.52 1.58
N ASN A 254 0.30 -15.00 0.37
CA ASN A 254 -0.46 -15.40 -0.80
C ASN A 254 -0.28 -16.90 -1.09
N ARG A 255 0.94 -17.44 -0.98
CA ARG A 255 1.20 -18.89 -1.10
C ARG A 255 0.51 -19.70 -0.01
N THR A 256 0.52 -19.21 1.23
CA THR A 256 -0.17 -19.86 2.35
C THR A 256 -1.67 -19.95 2.06
N TYR A 257 -2.31 -18.86 1.62
CA TYR A 257 -3.73 -18.87 1.28
C TYR A 257 -4.05 -19.71 0.05
N ALA A 258 -3.22 -19.65 -1.00
CA ALA A 258 -3.37 -20.52 -2.16
C ALA A 258 -3.39 -22.00 -1.76
N SER A 259 -2.56 -22.40 -0.78
CA SER A 259 -2.53 -23.79 -0.30
C SER A 259 -3.75 -24.21 0.54
N ILE A 260 -4.41 -23.25 1.20
CA ILE A 260 -5.58 -23.52 2.05
C ILE A 260 -6.86 -23.52 1.20
N PHE A 261 -6.95 -22.67 0.18
CA PHE A 261 -8.15 -22.44 -0.61
C PHE A 261 -7.95 -22.77 -2.09
N VAL A 262 -7.40 -23.96 -2.36
CA VAL A 262 -7.04 -24.40 -3.72
C VAL A 262 -8.24 -24.38 -4.68
N ASP A 263 -9.44 -24.71 -4.19
CA ASP A 263 -10.65 -24.81 -5.00
C ASP A 263 -11.51 -23.53 -5.03
N ASP A 264 -11.11 -22.47 -4.32
CA ASP A 264 -11.86 -21.22 -4.30
C ASP A 264 -11.48 -20.33 -5.50
N LYS A 265 -12.40 -20.24 -6.47
CA LYS A 265 -12.21 -19.50 -7.72
C LYS A 265 -12.00 -17.99 -7.49
N ASP A 266 -12.61 -17.40 -6.46
CA ASP A 266 -12.52 -15.96 -6.22
C ASP A 266 -11.18 -15.60 -5.56
N ILE A 267 -10.74 -16.39 -4.58
CA ILE A 267 -9.40 -16.26 -3.98
C ILE A 267 -8.34 -16.45 -5.06
N THR A 268 -8.47 -17.50 -5.88
CA THR A 268 -7.50 -17.80 -6.95
C THR A 268 -7.34 -16.63 -7.91
N LEU A 269 -8.43 -16.01 -8.35
CA LEU A 269 -8.38 -14.83 -9.22
C LEU A 269 -7.70 -13.62 -8.56
N LEU A 270 -8.03 -13.33 -7.30
CA LEU A 270 -7.38 -12.24 -6.56
C LEU A 270 -5.87 -12.48 -6.39
N LEU A 271 -5.47 -13.73 -6.14
CA LEU A 271 -4.06 -14.12 -6.06
C LEU A 271 -3.37 -14.07 -7.42
N ASN A 272 -4.06 -14.37 -8.53
CA ASN A 272 -3.55 -14.19 -9.89
C ASN A 272 -3.31 -12.72 -10.20
N LEU A 273 -4.25 -11.83 -9.85
CA LEU A 273 -4.06 -10.38 -10.01
C LEU A 273 -2.86 -9.89 -9.19
N ALA A 274 -2.71 -10.37 -7.94
CA ALA A 274 -1.55 -10.08 -7.11
C ALA A 274 -0.24 -10.58 -7.76
N GLY A 275 -0.22 -11.79 -8.33
CA GLY A 275 0.92 -12.34 -9.05
C GLY A 275 1.31 -11.51 -10.28
N ASN A 276 0.32 -11.07 -11.06
CA ASN A 276 0.52 -10.19 -12.21
C ASN A 276 1.08 -8.82 -11.79
N ALA A 277 0.52 -8.22 -10.73
CA ALA A 277 1.02 -6.96 -10.17
C ALA A 277 2.47 -7.09 -9.68
N HIS A 278 2.83 -8.23 -9.06
CA HIS A 278 4.22 -8.52 -8.68
C HIS A 278 5.16 -8.60 -9.89
N SER A 279 4.77 -9.27 -10.99
CA SER A 279 5.60 -9.35 -12.20
C SER A 279 5.90 -7.97 -12.80
N ILE A 280 4.87 -7.10 -12.88
CA ILE A 280 5.03 -5.71 -13.33
C ILE A 280 5.92 -4.94 -12.35
N LEU A 281 5.68 -5.09 -11.05
CA LEU A 281 6.42 -4.41 -9.99
C LEU A 281 7.92 -4.73 -10.05
N ASP A 282 8.29 -6.00 -10.18
CA ASP A 282 9.70 -6.42 -10.26
C ASP A 282 10.41 -5.76 -11.45
N THR A 283 9.74 -5.68 -12.60
CA THR A 283 10.26 -4.99 -13.79
C THR A 283 10.42 -3.50 -13.53
N CYS A 284 9.37 -2.82 -13.08
CA CYS A 284 9.40 -1.37 -12.82
C CYS A 284 10.43 -1.00 -11.75
N LEU A 285 10.55 -1.80 -10.69
CA LEU A 285 11.46 -1.57 -9.59
C LEU A 285 12.93 -1.69 -10.04
N ARG A 286 13.27 -2.73 -10.81
CA ARG A 286 14.62 -2.87 -11.40
C ARG A 286 15.00 -1.64 -12.22
N ASN A 287 14.06 -1.13 -13.02
CA ASN A 287 14.29 0.05 -13.86
C ASN A 287 14.44 1.32 -13.02
N TYR A 288 13.60 1.50 -12.00
CA TYR A 288 13.67 2.62 -11.07
C TYR A 288 15.04 2.72 -10.38
N ILE A 289 15.57 1.58 -9.93
CA ILE A 289 16.88 1.47 -9.27
C ILE A 289 18.01 1.75 -10.26
N ALA A 290 17.93 1.16 -11.46
CA ALA A 290 18.92 1.36 -12.51
C ALA A 290 18.91 2.77 -13.12
N GLY A 291 17.93 3.62 -12.74
CA GLY A 291 17.74 4.92 -13.36
C GLY A 291 17.30 4.84 -14.82
N GLN A 292 16.69 3.72 -15.22
CA GLN A 292 16.23 3.46 -16.58
C GLN A 292 14.77 3.91 -16.75
N CYS A 293 14.48 4.50 -17.91
CA CYS A 293 13.15 5.02 -18.24
C CYS A 293 12.29 3.93 -18.89
N MET A 294 11.03 3.75 -18.44
CA MET A 294 10.13 2.72 -18.97
C MET A 294 9.94 2.77 -20.50
N THR A 295 10.08 3.94 -21.13
CA THR A 295 10.02 4.12 -22.60
C THR A 295 11.08 3.32 -23.37
N THR A 296 12.10 2.78 -22.68
CA THR A 296 13.19 2.02 -23.29
C THR A 296 13.03 0.50 -23.18
N LEU A 297 11.95 0.00 -22.57
CA LEU A 297 11.81 -1.44 -22.28
C LEU A 297 10.91 -2.20 -23.26
N THR A 298 11.47 -3.27 -23.79
CA THR A 298 10.81 -4.32 -24.57
C THR A 298 9.99 -5.30 -23.71
N ALA A 299 10.23 -5.37 -22.40
CA ALA A 299 9.59 -6.34 -21.49
C ALA A 299 8.10 -6.07 -21.21
N GLU A 300 7.63 -4.82 -21.33
CA GLU A 300 6.18 -4.50 -21.26
C GLU A 300 5.37 -5.11 -22.41
N ARG A 301 6.02 -5.62 -23.47
CA ARG A 301 5.35 -6.28 -24.59
C ARG A 301 4.90 -7.71 -24.30
N GLU A 302 5.40 -8.34 -23.23
CA GLU A 302 5.09 -9.75 -22.93
C GLU A 302 3.84 -9.94 -22.04
N LEU A 303 3.41 -8.89 -21.33
CA LEU A 303 2.19 -8.92 -20.52
C LEU A 303 0.95 -8.56 -21.35
N ASP A 304 -0.14 -9.27 -21.10
CA ASP A 304 -1.46 -8.95 -21.63
C ASP A 304 -1.83 -7.49 -21.28
N GLU A 305 -2.20 -6.72 -22.30
CA GLU A 305 -2.48 -5.28 -22.15
C GLU A 305 -3.64 -5.00 -21.20
N ASN A 306 -4.61 -5.91 -21.09
CA ASN A 306 -5.70 -5.78 -20.13
C ASN A 306 -5.18 -5.94 -18.71
N ILE A 307 -4.29 -6.91 -18.48
CA ILE A 307 -3.69 -7.13 -17.16
C ILE A 307 -2.90 -5.89 -16.72
N ARG A 308 -2.11 -5.30 -17.63
CA ARG A 308 -1.39 -4.06 -17.36
C ARG A 308 -2.34 -2.94 -16.95
N ASP A 309 -3.44 -2.76 -17.68
CA ASP A 309 -4.38 -1.68 -17.40
C ASP A 309 -5.22 -1.94 -16.14
N PHE A 310 -5.52 -3.21 -15.81
CA PHE A 310 -6.11 -3.57 -14.52
C PHE A 310 -5.19 -3.21 -13.35
N VAL A 311 -3.92 -3.58 -13.43
CA VAL A 311 -2.92 -3.26 -12.40
C VAL A 311 -2.74 -1.75 -12.30
N GLY A 312 -2.70 -1.04 -13.42
CA GLY A 312 -2.63 0.42 -13.47
C GLY A 312 -3.84 1.10 -12.83
N ALA A 313 -5.06 0.72 -13.24
CA ALA A 313 -6.31 1.29 -12.72
C ALA A 313 -6.46 1.04 -11.22
N THR A 314 -6.32 -0.21 -10.78
CA THR A 314 -6.44 -0.57 -9.35
C THR A 314 -5.34 0.09 -8.51
N GLY A 315 -4.11 0.17 -9.01
CA GLY A 315 -3.01 0.85 -8.35
C GLY A 315 -3.28 2.33 -8.13
N CYS A 316 -3.78 3.04 -9.15
CA CYS A 316 -4.13 4.46 -9.06
C CYS A 316 -5.29 4.71 -8.10
N LEU A 317 -6.37 3.94 -8.21
CA LEU A 317 -7.54 4.08 -7.34
C LEU A 317 -7.20 3.82 -5.88
N HIS A 318 -6.38 2.79 -5.59
CA HIS A 318 -5.93 2.48 -4.23
C HIS A 318 -5.03 3.58 -3.66
N LYS A 319 -4.23 4.23 -4.51
CA LYS A 319 -3.41 5.37 -4.11
C LYS A 319 -4.29 6.55 -3.71
N MET A 320 -5.27 6.92 -4.54
CA MET A 320 -6.22 8.01 -4.25
C MET A 320 -7.03 7.72 -2.99
N TYR A 321 -7.63 6.53 -2.88
CA TYR A 321 -8.34 6.10 -1.67
C TYR A 321 -7.43 6.12 -0.42
N GLY A 322 -6.16 5.73 -0.58
CA GLY A 322 -5.16 5.75 0.48
C GLY A 322 -4.91 7.14 1.08
N LEU A 323 -4.99 8.21 0.28
CA LEU A 323 -4.82 9.59 0.78
C LEU A 323 -5.94 9.99 1.75
N TYR A 324 -7.16 9.50 1.54
CA TYR A 324 -8.28 9.71 2.47
C TYR A 324 -8.13 8.84 3.73
N GLU A 325 -7.65 7.60 3.59
CA GLU A 325 -7.33 6.76 4.76
C GLU A 325 -6.24 7.38 5.65
N GLU A 326 -5.26 8.09 5.06
CA GLU A 326 -4.18 8.74 5.80
C GLU A 326 -4.68 9.89 6.69
N VAL A 327 -5.67 10.66 6.25
CA VAL A 327 -6.29 11.72 7.04
C VAL A 327 -7.51 11.26 7.85
N SER A 328 -7.80 9.95 7.83
CA SER A 328 -8.97 9.36 8.50
C SER A 328 -10.31 9.93 8.02
N ASP A 329 -10.41 10.31 6.75
CA ASP A 329 -11.63 10.85 6.12
C ASP A 329 -12.21 9.85 5.10
N THR A 330 -12.40 8.60 5.53
CA THR A 330 -12.86 7.53 4.65
C THR A 330 -14.33 7.65 4.25
N ASP A 331 -15.10 8.46 4.97
CA ASP A 331 -16.52 8.70 4.70
C ASP A 331 -16.74 9.85 3.68
N HIS A 332 -15.65 10.50 3.25
CA HIS A 332 -15.70 11.53 2.20
C HIS A 332 -16.31 10.96 0.91
N PRO A 333 -17.21 11.69 0.20
CA PRO A 333 -17.86 11.21 -1.01
C PRO A 333 -16.89 10.66 -2.07
N TYR A 334 -15.79 11.36 -2.33
CA TYR A 334 -14.76 10.90 -3.28
C TYR A 334 -14.05 9.63 -2.81
N SER A 335 -13.81 9.47 -1.50
CA SER A 335 -13.23 8.24 -0.95
C SER A 335 -14.15 7.04 -1.18
N LEU A 336 -15.45 7.23 -0.96
CA LEU A 336 -16.47 6.22 -1.22
C LEU A 336 -16.54 5.85 -2.72
N SER A 337 -16.48 6.84 -3.62
CA SER A 337 -16.44 6.59 -5.07
C SER A 337 -15.18 5.83 -5.49
N PHE A 338 -14.00 6.17 -4.98
CA PHE A 338 -12.78 5.40 -5.26
C PHE A 338 -12.86 3.96 -4.75
N HIS A 339 -13.39 3.77 -3.55
CA HIS A 339 -13.60 2.45 -2.97
C HIS A 339 -14.56 1.60 -3.81
N HIS A 340 -15.68 2.19 -4.25
CA HIS A 340 -16.66 1.52 -5.09
C HIS A 340 -16.08 1.21 -6.47
N CYS A 341 -15.35 2.14 -7.09
CA CYS A 341 -14.68 1.91 -8.36
C CYS A 341 -13.62 0.79 -8.25
N LEU A 342 -12.85 0.73 -7.15
CA LEU A 342 -11.94 -0.39 -6.87
C LEU A 342 -12.68 -1.73 -6.86
N ALA A 343 -13.80 -1.81 -6.15
CA ALA A 343 -14.61 -3.02 -6.08
C ALA A 343 -15.20 -3.40 -7.45
N LEU A 344 -15.65 -2.42 -8.25
CA LEU A 344 -16.11 -2.68 -9.62
C LEU A 344 -14.98 -3.27 -10.47
N VAL A 345 -13.80 -2.65 -10.48
CA VAL A 345 -12.68 -3.08 -11.33
C VAL A 345 -12.13 -4.43 -10.88
N ARG A 346 -11.79 -4.59 -9.60
CA ARG A 346 -11.13 -5.77 -9.06
C ARG A 346 -12.07 -6.96 -8.88
N ASP A 347 -13.26 -6.75 -8.33
CA ASP A 347 -14.14 -7.87 -7.93
C ASP A 347 -15.16 -8.23 -9.01
N ASN A 348 -15.48 -7.29 -9.90
CA ASN A 348 -16.55 -7.49 -10.88
C ASN A 348 -16.05 -7.53 -12.31
N ILE A 349 -15.15 -6.64 -12.73
CA ILE A 349 -14.70 -6.59 -14.13
C ILE A 349 -13.58 -7.61 -14.36
N TYR A 350 -12.53 -7.60 -13.51
CA TYR A 350 -11.38 -8.49 -13.67
C TYR A 350 -11.76 -9.97 -13.74
N PRO A 351 -12.55 -10.53 -12.81
CA PRO A 351 -12.97 -11.94 -12.87
C PRO A 351 -13.74 -12.29 -14.14
N GLN A 352 -14.55 -11.38 -14.65
CA GLN A 352 -15.41 -11.63 -15.82
C GLN A 352 -14.60 -11.62 -17.12
N ILE A 353 -13.58 -10.76 -17.21
CA ILE A 353 -12.65 -10.78 -18.36
C ILE A 353 -11.78 -12.02 -18.30
N THR A 354 -11.19 -12.33 -17.13
CA THR A 354 -10.30 -13.50 -17.02
C THR A 354 -11.06 -14.82 -17.20
N ARG A 355 -12.26 -14.98 -16.63
CA ARG A 355 -13.10 -16.17 -16.86
C ARG A 355 -13.62 -16.25 -18.28
N GLY A 356 -14.02 -15.13 -18.90
CA GLY A 356 -14.45 -15.11 -20.30
C GLY A 356 -13.34 -15.44 -21.31
N LEU A 357 -12.07 -15.44 -20.88
CA LEU A 357 -10.94 -15.96 -21.66
C LEU A 357 -10.75 -17.47 -21.48
N GLU A 358 -11.22 -18.05 -20.37
CA GLU A 358 -11.06 -19.47 -20.01
C GLU A 358 -12.30 -20.32 -20.36
N GLU A 359 -13.49 -19.75 -20.23
CA GLU A 359 -14.78 -20.38 -20.51
C GLU A 359 -15.33 -19.83 -21.84
N ASP A 360 -15.82 -20.71 -22.73
CA ASP A 360 -16.40 -20.36 -24.04
C ASP A 360 -17.75 -19.60 -23.93
N ASP A 361 -18.02 -18.92 -22.81
CA ASP A 361 -19.22 -18.09 -22.60
C ASP A 361 -19.08 -16.76 -23.34
N LYS A 362 -19.28 -16.83 -24.66
CA LYS A 362 -19.34 -15.69 -25.58
C LYS A 362 -20.78 -15.16 -25.71
N SER A 363 -21.58 -15.26 -24.65
CA SER A 363 -22.95 -14.77 -24.69
C SER A 363 -22.99 -13.23 -24.78
N ALA A 364 -23.93 -12.70 -25.57
CA ALA A 364 -24.16 -11.26 -25.64
C ALA A 364 -24.49 -10.67 -24.26
N TYR A 365 -25.14 -11.45 -23.38
CA TYR A 365 -25.43 -11.06 -22.01
C TYR A 365 -24.16 -10.79 -21.18
N HIS A 366 -23.19 -11.71 -21.21
CA HIS A 366 -21.90 -11.53 -20.54
C HIS A 366 -21.19 -10.27 -21.04
N PHE A 367 -21.12 -10.10 -22.36
CA PHE A 367 -20.55 -8.90 -22.98
C PHE A 367 -21.19 -7.60 -22.47
N HIS A 368 -22.51 -7.51 -22.52
CA HIS A 368 -23.26 -6.32 -22.08
C HIS A 368 -23.08 -6.06 -20.59
N ARG A 369 -23.01 -7.11 -19.77
CA ARG A 369 -22.75 -6.98 -18.33
C ARG A 369 -21.39 -6.35 -18.06
N VAL A 370 -20.32 -6.87 -18.66
CA VAL A 370 -18.96 -6.33 -18.48
C VAL A 370 -18.88 -4.90 -18.98
N ARG A 371 -19.46 -4.61 -20.15
CA ARG A 371 -19.52 -3.25 -20.69
C ARG A 371 -20.22 -2.29 -19.74
N ARG A 372 -21.38 -2.66 -19.19
CA ARG A 372 -22.12 -1.84 -18.22
C ARG A 372 -21.31 -1.59 -16.95
N LEU A 373 -20.59 -2.59 -16.45
CA LEU A 373 -19.72 -2.43 -15.28
C LEU A 373 -18.56 -1.46 -15.56
N MET A 374 -17.93 -1.55 -16.74
CA MET A 374 -16.89 -0.60 -17.15
C MET A 374 -17.43 0.82 -17.28
N THR A 375 -18.59 1.00 -17.94
CA THR A 375 -19.25 2.31 -18.05
C THR A 375 -19.53 2.89 -16.67
N LYS A 376 -20.09 2.09 -15.76
CA LYS A 376 -20.34 2.54 -14.38
C LYS A 376 -19.06 2.98 -13.66
N ALA A 377 -17.96 2.21 -13.80
CA ALA A 377 -16.68 2.58 -13.20
C ALA A 377 -16.11 3.89 -13.76
N ILE A 378 -16.30 4.14 -15.06
CA ILE A 378 -15.89 5.39 -15.72
C ILE A 378 -16.77 6.56 -15.23
N GLU A 379 -18.09 6.40 -15.22
CA GLU A 379 -19.03 7.43 -14.75
C GLU A 379 -18.76 7.85 -13.29
N GLU A 380 -18.46 6.88 -12.41
CA GLU A 380 -18.08 7.14 -11.01
C GLU A 380 -16.81 7.99 -10.88
N MET A 381 -15.89 7.88 -11.85
CA MET A 381 -14.63 8.63 -11.87
C MET A 381 -14.78 10.00 -12.54
N GLU A 382 -15.68 10.13 -13.52
CA GLU A 382 -15.96 11.39 -14.24
C GLU A 382 -16.64 12.45 -13.37
N VAL A 383 -17.44 12.04 -12.38
CA VAL A 383 -18.13 12.96 -11.46
C VAL A 383 -17.21 13.58 -10.41
N ILE A 384 -15.99 13.08 -10.27
CA ILE A 384 -15.01 13.58 -9.29
C ILE A 384 -14.26 14.75 -9.91
N ASP A 385 -14.37 15.95 -9.32
CA ASP A 385 -13.52 17.08 -9.69
C ASP A 385 -12.11 16.87 -9.09
N PRO A 386 -11.08 16.69 -9.94
CA PRO A 386 -9.73 16.41 -9.46
C PRO A 386 -9.13 17.53 -8.61
N ASN A 387 -9.57 18.77 -8.81
CA ASN A 387 -9.04 19.94 -8.09
C ASN A 387 -9.60 20.06 -6.67
N LEU A 388 -10.70 19.35 -6.38
CA LEU A 388 -11.35 19.32 -5.07
C LEU A 388 -10.93 18.09 -4.25
N MET A 389 -10.04 17.25 -4.78
CA MET A 389 -9.51 16.10 -4.07
C MET A 389 -8.53 16.52 -2.97
N ILE A 390 -8.33 15.64 -1.98
CA ILE A 390 -7.24 15.82 -1.04
C ILE A 390 -5.89 15.76 -1.76
N ASP A 391 -4.98 16.67 -1.41
CA ASP A 391 -3.67 16.83 -2.06
C ASP A 391 -3.79 16.82 -3.60
N PRO A 392 -4.40 17.87 -4.21
CA PRO A 392 -4.65 17.91 -5.65
C PRO A 392 -3.39 17.68 -6.50
N GLU A 393 -2.23 18.15 -6.03
CA GLU A 393 -0.94 18.00 -6.72
C GLU A 393 -0.57 16.53 -6.94
N LYS A 394 -0.90 15.65 -5.99
CA LYS A 394 -0.69 14.20 -6.13
C LYS A 394 -1.87 13.51 -6.79
N SER A 395 -3.09 13.89 -6.42
CA SER A 395 -4.30 13.17 -6.78
C SER A 395 -4.66 13.32 -8.27
N VAL A 396 -4.49 14.50 -8.86
CA VAL A 396 -4.87 14.79 -10.27
C VAL A 396 -4.19 13.83 -11.24
N HIS A 397 -2.90 13.53 -11.01
CA HIS A 397 -2.15 12.62 -11.86
C HIS A 397 -2.71 11.20 -11.82
N PHE A 398 -2.96 10.66 -10.62
CA PHE A 398 -3.51 9.30 -10.47
C PHE A 398 -4.96 9.20 -10.95
N HIS A 399 -5.76 10.25 -10.78
CA HIS A 399 -7.12 10.31 -11.35
C HIS A 399 -7.05 10.20 -12.87
N THR A 400 -6.24 11.06 -13.50
CA THR A 400 -6.08 11.08 -14.97
C THR A 400 -5.60 9.74 -15.50
N GLU A 401 -4.58 9.13 -14.89
CA GLU A 401 -4.06 7.83 -15.32
C GLU A 401 -5.08 6.71 -15.10
N SER A 402 -5.80 6.71 -13.97
CA SER A 402 -6.85 5.71 -13.73
C SER A 402 -7.95 5.78 -14.79
N MET A 403 -8.37 6.98 -15.18
CA MET A 403 -9.32 7.20 -16.26
C MET A 403 -8.79 6.71 -17.61
N GLN A 404 -7.51 6.94 -17.91
CA GLN A 404 -6.88 6.42 -19.14
C GLN A 404 -6.88 4.89 -19.18
N TYR A 405 -6.58 4.23 -18.06
CA TYR A 405 -6.60 2.78 -17.95
C TYR A 405 -8.02 2.21 -18.10
N LEU A 406 -9.01 2.79 -17.43
CA LEU A 406 -10.42 2.37 -17.53
C LEU A 406 -10.95 2.53 -18.96
N ASN A 407 -10.66 3.66 -19.60
CA ASN A 407 -11.06 3.89 -21.00
C ASN A 407 -10.35 2.92 -21.96
N SER A 408 -9.06 2.64 -21.75
CA SER A 408 -8.33 1.66 -22.55
C SER A 408 -8.91 0.25 -22.43
N LEU A 409 -9.27 -0.18 -21.21
CA LEU A 409 -9.97 -1.44 -20.96
C LEU A 409 -11.32 -1.49 -21.70
N ALA A 410 -12.12 -0.43 -21.59
CA ALA A 410 -13.42 -0.34 -22.26
C ALA A 410 -13.28 -0.38 -23.80
N CYS A 411 -12.33 0.36 -24.35
CA CYS A 411 -12.04 0.37 -25.78
C CYS A 411 -11.64 -1.02 -26.29
N ARG A 412 -10.70 -1.70 -25.62
CA ARG A 412 -10.28 -3.06 -26.02
C ARG A 412 -11.42 -4.07 -25.89
N TRP A 413 -12.19 -4.00 -24.81
CA TRP A 413 -13.35 -4.88 -24.63
C TRP A 413 -14.38 -4.71 -25.75
N ASN A 414 -14.67 -3.47 -26.15
CA ASN A 414 -15.59 -3.19 -27.25
C ASN A 414 -15.03 -3.62 -28.61
N ALA A 415 -13.71 -3.45 -28.85
CA ALA A 415 -13.08 -3.82 -30.11
C ALA A 415 -13.11 -5.33 -30.39
N ILE A 416 -12.90 -6.16 -29.36
CA ILE A 416 -12.90 -7.62 -29.49
C ILE A 416 -14.32 -8.17 -29.69
N ASN A 417 -15.34 -7.46 -29.20
CA ASN A 417 -16.73 -7.93 -29.15
C ASN A 417 -17.68 -7.10 -30.03
N THR A 418 -17.19 -6.56 -31.14
CA THR A 418 -17.94 -5.71 -32.07
C THR A 418 -19.26 -6.33 -32.56
N GLN A 419 -19.31 -7.66 -32.66
CA GLN A 419 -20.50 -8.43 -33.06
C GLN A 419 -21.65 -8.34 -32.02
N HIS A 420 -21.33 -8.07 -30.77
CA HIS A 420 -22.29 -7.99 -29.67
C HIS A 420 -22.76 -6.55 -29.36
N ILE A 421 -22.16 -5.54 -30.00
CA ILE A 421 -22.51 -4.13 -29.80
C ILE A 421 -23.94 -3.83 -30.27
N TYR A 422 -24.43 -4.53 -31.30
CA TYR A 422 -25.75 -4.30 -31.92
C TYR A 422 -26.82 -5.31 -31.49
N THR A 423 -26.48 -6.34 -30.72
CA THR A 423 -27.42 -7.33 -30.18
C THR A 423 -27.81 -6.94 -28.76
N ALA A 424 -28.47 -5.78 -28.59
CA ALA A 424 -29.07 -5.42 -27.30
C ALA A 424 -30.08 -6.50 -26.86
N PRO A 425 -30.24 -6.82 -25.57
CA PRO A 425 -31.30 -7.70 -25.14
C PRO A 425 -32.64 -7.02 -25.47
N SER A 426 -33.41 -7.63 -26.37
CA SER A 426 -34.78 -7.21 -26.61
C SER A 426 -35.57 -7.40 -25.32
N SER A 427 -35.87 -6.27 -24.67
CA SER A 427 -37.00 -6.06 -23.76
C SER A 427 -37.50 -7.32 -23.04
N SER A 428 -36.84 -7.67 -21.95
CA SER A 428 -37.60 -8.07 -20.77
C SER A 428 -37.02 -7.32 -19.59
N LEU A 429 -37.87 -6.50 -18.96
CA LEU A 429 -37.69 -6.04 -17.59
C LEU A 429 -37.59 -7.28 -16.70
N GLN A 430 -36.43 -7.91 -16.66
CA GLN A 430 -35.99 -8.52 -15.42
C GLN A 430 -35.46 -7.35 -14.62
N THR A 431 -36.27 -6.91 -13.66
CA THR A 431 -35.77 -6.20 -12.50
C THR A 431 -34.53 -6.93 -12.06
N ASP A 432 -33.36 -6.33 -12.32
CA ASP A 432 -32.12 -6.73 -11.71
C ASP A 432 -32.40 -6.68 -10.22
N ASN A 433 -32.68 -7.85 -9.63
CA ASN A 433 -32.17 -8.10 -8.31
C ASN A 433 -30.66 -7.99 -8.48
N VAL A 434 -30.17 -6.76 -8.38
CA VAL A 434 -28.90 -6.48 -7.75
C VAL A 434 -29.05 -7.08 -6.35
N VAL A 435 -28.95 -8.40 -6.25
CA VAL A 435 -28.20 -9.00 -5.16
C VAL A 435 -26.82 -8.43 -5.40
N ALA A 436 -26.62 -7.22 -4.88
CA ALA A 436 -25.58 -6.98 -3.92
C ALA A 436 -24.58 -8.14 -3.98
N GLY A 437 -23.66 -8.04 -4.94
CA GLY A 437 -22.32 -8.61 -4.81
C GLY A 437 -21.56 -7.90 -3.68
N CYS A 438 -22.23 -7.10 -2.83
CA CYS A 438 -22.00 -7.22 -1.41
C CYS A 438 -21.99 -8.72 -1.08
N SER A 439 -20.79 -9.29 -0.87
CA SER A 439 -20.66 -10.41 0.06
C SER A 439 -21.63 -10.14 1.22
N SER A 440 -22.39 -11.15 1.65
CA SER A 440 -23.48 -11.15 2.63
C SER A 440 -23.12 -10.55 4.02
N LEU A 441 -22.55 -9.35 4.03
CA LEU A 441 -21.70 -8.74 5.05
C LEU A 441 -21.74 -7.20 4.99
N GLU A 442 -22.30 -6.58 3.95
CA GLU A 442 -22.59 -5.12 3.98
C GLU A 442 -24.01 -4.81 4.49
N ARG A 443 -24.89 -5.80 4.64
CA ARG A 443 -26.21 -5.58 5.27
C ARG A 443 -26.15 -5.30 6.76
N ASP A 444 -25.03 -5.60 7.43
CA ASP A 444 -24.85 -5.39 8.87
C ASP A 444 -24.03 -4.12 9.21
N ARG A 445 -23.92 -3.17 8.27
CA ARG A 445 -23.27 -1.87 8.52
C ARG A 445 -24.07 -0.69 7.99
N CYS A 446 -25.24 -0.49 8.55
CA CYS A 446 -25.76 0.84 8.89
C CYS A 446 -26.34 0.74 10.30
N PRO A 447 -26.26 1.78 11.14
CA PRO A 447 -27.12 1.82 12.33
C PRO A 447 -28.60 1.65 11.96
#